data_AF-A0AB38Y1X8-F1
#
_entry.id   AF-A0AB38Y1X8-F1
#
_cell.length_a   1.000
_cell.length_b   1.000
_cell.length_c   1.000
_cell.angle_alpha   90.00
_cell.angle_beta   90.00
_cell.angle_gamma   90.00
#
_symmetry.space_group_name_H-M   'P 1'
#
loop_
_entity.id
_entity.type
_entity.pdbx_description
1 polymer ?
#
loop_
_entity_poly.entity_id
_entity_poly.type
_entity_poly.pdbx_seq_one_letter_code
_entity_poly.pdbx_strand_id
1 'polypeptide(L)'
;MVYVSNPIEMTKALSSGETVIDITRSMAFANPIYLPNGIQLSAIPQENGVLPTIFFSHSDGFILTGSSRLQNLSVVTLQDKKAIQLTSQQVAESFGTIHLENLTVDGQISLIFRTPTLKAHVVTKNVHVASSDTRTYLEQPQKYGVNVLQGAYTLYNFNANKDSLITASIDNLSIGSEGHPAIGSGVFISGFNDQAGRVDIDQMTLGDVYSTGLIPQGVADFITGAVFVVYGAHVSHLIQNGKTVTYGVNDMVLDAWGQVDEWVVNDDVISYGQSGVGFVNFGTVNHFKANKAISTYGTGARAYNQYDGTLKEG
;
A
#
# COMPACT_ATOMS: atom_id res chain seq x y z
N MET A 1 29.85 -0.29 4.47
CA MET A 1 29.02 0.90 4.75
C MET A 1 29.70 2.07 4.08
N VAL A 2 28.99 2.73 3.17
CA VAL A 2 29.48 3.89 2.42
C VAL A 2 28.52 5.06 2.58
N TYR A 3 29.07 6.27 2.66
CA TYR A 3 28.28 7.49 2.71
C TYR A 3 28.17 8.09 1.32
N VAL A 4 26.95 8.51 0.95
CA VAL A 4 26.69 9.16 -0.34
C VAL A 4 25.98 10.49 -0.10
N SER A 5 26.36 11.50 -0.88
CA SER A 5 25.90 12.88 -0.77
C SER A 5 25.38 13.45 -2.09
N ASN A 6 25.50 12.69 -3.18
CA ASN A 6 25.04 13.11 -4.50
C ASN A 6 24.79 11.88 -5.41
N PRO A 7 24.11 12.07 -6.56
CA PRO A 7 23.77 10.97 -7.46
C PRO A 7 24.98 10.20 -8.00
N ILE A 8 26.12 10.87 -8.25
CA ILE A 8 27.33 10.24 -8.79
C ILE A 8 27.89 9.24 -7.78
N GLU A 9 27.95 9.62 -6.50
CA GLU A 9 28.38 8.74 -5.41
C GLU A 9 27.43 7.56 -5.21
N MET A 10 26.11 7.80 -5.27
CA MET A 10 25.11 6.72 -5.19
C MET A 10 25.28 5.71 -6.34
N THR A 11 25.39 6.19 -7.59
CA THR A 11 25.63 5.31 -8.74
C THR A 11 26.94 4.55 -8.61
N LYS A 12 28.02 5.22 -8.16
CA LYS A 12 29.31 4.57 -7.94
C LYS A 12 29.23 3.48 -6.88
N ALA A 13 28.60 3.75 -5.73
CA ALA A 13 28.40 2.79 -4.65
C ALA A 13 27.67 1.53 -5.15
N LEU A 14 26.52 1.72 -5.81
CA LEU A 14 25.74 0.62 -6.37
C LEU A 14 26.53 -0.18 -7.42
N SER A 15 27.23 0.50 -8.33
CA SER A 15 28.05 -0.17 -9.36
C SER A 15 29.25 -0.93 -8.80
N SER A 16 29.72 -0.55 -7.61
CA SER A 16 30.81 -1.22 -6.89
C SER A 16 30.32 -2.41 -6.06
N GLY A 17 29.00 -2.67 -6.06
CA GLY A 17 28.41 -3.77 -5.29
C GLY A 17 28.22 -3.46 -3.80
N GLU A 18 28.24 -2.19 -3.41
CA GLU A 18 27.98 -1.80 -2.02
C GLU A 18 26.52 -2.08 -1.64
N THR A 19 26.33 -2.79 -0.52
CA THR A 19 25.01 -3.19 -0.02
C THR A 19 24.57 -2.44 1.24
N VAL A 20 25.43 -1.58 1.81
CA VAL A 20 25.09 -0.76 2.98
C VAL A 20 25.46 0.68 2.68
N ILE A 21 24.45 1.50 2.42
CA ILE A 21 24.59 2.87 1.94
C ILE A 21 23.82 3.83 2.86
N ASP A 22 24.53 4.83 3.37
CA ASP A 22 23.95 5.92 4.15
C ASP A 22 23.94 7.22 3.32
N ILE A 23 22.74 7.77 3.15
CA ILE A 23 22.52 9.03 2.44
C ILE A 23 22.65 10.19 3.42
N THR A 24 23.47 11.18 3.07
CA THR A 24 23.79 12.33 3.94
C THR A 24 23.24 13.66 3.42
N ARG A 25 22.79 13.70 2.16
CA ARG A 25 22.28 14.90 1.50
C ARG A 25 21.10 14.56 0.61
N SER A 26 20.18 15.52 0.49
CA SER A 26 19.10 15.43 -0.47
C SER A 26 19.67 15.41 -1.89
N MET A 27 19.08 14.61 -2.77
CA MET A 27 19.55 14.47 -4.14
C MET A 27 18.42 14.16 -5.09
N ALA A 28 18.61 14.50 -6.37
CA ALA A 28 17.63 14.31 -7.42
C ALA A 28 18.15 13.35 -8.48
N PHE A 29 17.28 12.44 -8.92
CA PHE A 29 17.51 11.51 -10.00
C PHE A 29 16.55 11.80 -11.16
N ALA A 30 17.06 11.60 -12.37
CA ALA A 30 16.28 11.67 -13.61
C ALA A 30 15.69 10.32 -14.01
N ASN A 31 16.22 9.23 -13.44
CA ASN A 31 15.84 7.86 -13.76
C ASN A 31 15.59 7.05 -12.48
N PRO A 32 14.81 5.97 -12.56
CA PRO A 32 14.64 5.04 -11.44
C PRO A 32 15.97 4.43 -11.02
N ILE A 33 16.07 4.03 -9.75
CA ILE A 33 17.26 3.36 -9.21
C ILE A 33 16.92 1.90 -8.89
N TYR A 34 17.63 1.00 -9.55
CA TYR A 34 17.60 -0.42 -9.21
C TYR A 34 18.44 -0.66 -7.95
N LEU A 35 17.82 -1.17 -6.91
CA LEU A 35 18.47 -1.54 -5.67
C LEU A 35 18.72 -3.06 -5.65
N PRO A 36 19.99 -3.50 -5.51
CA PRO A 36 20.34 -4.91 -5.58
C PRO A 36 19.78 -5.70 -4.40
N ASN A 37 19.67 -7.02 -4.57
CA ASN A 37 19.31 -7.91 -3.47
C ASN A 37 20.32 -7.79 -2.31
N GLY A 38 19.82 -7.68 -1.07
CA GLY A 38 20.59 -7.52 0.15
C GLY A 38 20.91 -6.06 0.52
N ILE A 39 20.41 -5.08 -0.24
CA ILE A 39 20.65 -3.65 0.00
C ILE A 39 20.05 -3.16 1.32
N GLN A 40 20.80 -2.31 2.01
CA GLN A 40 20.40 -1.53 3.16
C GLN A 40 20.68 -0.06 2.83
N LEU A 41 19.61 0.70 2.68
CA LEU A 41 19.64 2.11 2.36
C LEU A 41 19.00 2.88 3.51
N SER A 42 19.77 3.74 4.15
CA SER A 42 19.27 4.63 5.20
C SER A 42 19.64 6.07 4.90
N ALA A 43 18.89 7.02 5.45
CA ALA A 43 19.31 8.42 5.48
C ALA A 43 19.76 8.83 6.89
N ILE A 44 20.75 9.71 6.94
CA ILE A 44 21.25 10.34 8.16
C ILE A 44 20.72 11.77 8.19
N PRO A 45 20.12 12.22 9.31
CA PRO A 45 19.70 13.60 9.47
C PRO A 45 20.82 14.58 9.13
N GLN A 46 20.46 15.63 8.39
CA GLN A 46 21.38 16.72 8.07
C GLN A 46 21.62 17.61 9.31
N GLU A 47 22.47 18.62 9.19
CA GLU A 47 22.84 19.52 10.29
C GLU A 47 21.64 20.24 10.92
N ASN A 48 20.55 20.40 10.15
CA ASN A 48 19.28 20.98 10.61
C ASN A 48 18.32 19.95 11.24
N GLY A 49 18.75 18.69 11.41
CA GLY A 49 17.94 17.60 11.96
C GLY A 49 16.95 16.98 10.97
N VAL A 50 16.90 17.43 9.71
CA VAL A 50 15.95 16.94 8.71
C VAL A 50 16.57 15.80 7.90
N LEU A 51 15.81 14.72 7.71
CA LEU A 51 16.22 13.60 6.86
C LEU A 51 16.38 14.05 5.40
N PRO A 52 17.42 13.59 4.69
CA PRO A 52 17.55 13.76 3.26
C PRO A 52 16.31 13.32 2.48
N THR A 53 15.92 14.13 1.49
CA THR A 53 14.88 13.79 0.52
C THR A 53 15.50 13.32 -0.79
N ILE A 54 15.00 12.20 -1.30
CA ILE A 54 15.39 11.64 -2.60
C ILE A 54 14.30 11.97 -3.61
N PHE A 55 14.63 12.83 -4.55
CA PHE A 55 13.71 13.30 -5.59
C PHE A 55 13.88 12.50 -6.87
N PHE A 56 12.77 12.12 -7.48
CA PHE A 56 12.70 11.48 -8.80
C PHE A 56 11.82 12.35 -9.69
N SER A 57 12.47 13.14 -10.53
CA SER A 57 11.84 14.34 -11.12
C SER A 57 10.70 14.02 -12.09
N HIS A 58 10.87 12.97 -12.90
CA HIS A 58 9.91 12.56 -13.94
C HIS A 58 9.91 11.03 -14.15
N SER A 59 10.34 10.27 -13.14
CA SER A 59 10.49 8.82 -13.21
C SER A 59 9.86 8.15 -12.00
N ASP A 60 9.71 6.83 -12.10
CA ASP A 60 9.57 6.01 -10.90
C ASP A 60 10.82 6.14 -10.01
N GLY A 61 10.68 5.73 -8.75
CA GLY A 61 11.71 5.81 -7.74
C GLY A 61 12.57 4.55 -7.63
N PHE A 62 12.56 3.94 -6.46
CA PHE A 62 13.35 2.75 -6.18
C PHE A 62 12.70 1.49 -6.75
N ILE A 63 13.49 0.67 -7.44
CA ILE A 63 13.11 -0.64 -7.96
C ILE A 63 13.87 -1.72 -7.19
N LEU A 64 13.16 -2.46 -6.35
CA LEU A 64 13.72 -3.53 -5.52
C LEU A 64 13.86 -4.82 -6.33
N THR A 65 15.00 -5.50 -6.22
CA THR A 65 15.25 -6.78 -6.94
C THR A 65 15.35 -7.99 -6.01
N GLY A 66 15.14 -7.82 -4.71
CA GLY A 66 15.21 -8.88 -3.70
C GLY A 66 15.10 -8.31 -2.28
N SER A 67 15.67 -9.00 -1.30
CA SER A 67 15.74 -8.55 0.09
C SER A 67 16.28 -7.12 0.14
N SER A 68 15.58 -6.24 0.85
CA SER A 68 15.90 -4.82 0.88
C SER A 68 15.53 -4.23 2.22
N ARG A 69 16.26 -3.22 2.68
CA ARG A 69 15.93 -2.44 3.87
C ARG A 69 16.08 -0.97 3.56
N LEU A 70 14.95 -0.25 3.50
CA LEU A 70 14.87 1.18 3.24
C LEU A 70 14.40 1.85 4.53
N GLN A 71 15.22 2.73 5.09
CA GLN A 71 14.97 3.30 6.41
C GLN A 71 15.20 4.81 6.49
N ASN A 72 14.35 5.51 7.22
CA ASN A 72 14.52 6.94 7.52
C ASN A 72 14.66 7.79 6.23
N LEU A 73 13.85 7.51 5.21
CA LEU A 73 13.93 8.19 3.91
C LEU A 73 12.66 8.99 3.64
N SER A 74 12.83 10.17 3.05
CA SER A 74 11.78 10.85 2.30
C SER A 74 11.99 10.59 0.81
N VAL A 75 11.01 9.98 0.13
CA VAL A 75 11.07 9.64 -1.29
C VAL A 75 9.99 10.41 -2.02
N VAL A 76 10.37 11.20 -3.02
CA VAL A 76 9.43 12.06 -3.74
C VAL A 76 9.49 11.76 -5.23
N THR A 77 8.41 11.18 -5.77
CA THR A 77 8.12 11.15 -7.20
C THR A 77 6.93 12.07 -7.51
N LEU A 78 6.57 12.18 -8.79
CA LEU A 78 5.25 12.66 -9.18
C LEU A 78 4.17 11.68 -8.68
N GLN A 79 2.96 12.18 -8.41
CA GLN A 79 1.87 11.38 -7.84
C GLN A 79 1.47 10.17 -8.70
N ASP A 80 1.61 10.26 -10.03
CA ASP A 80 1.28 9.21 -11.00
C ASP A 80 2.41 8.17 -11.20
N LYS A 81 3.44 8.23 -10.35
CA LYS A 81 4.62 7.35 -10.41
C LYS A 81 4.69 6.42 -9.20
N LYS A 82 5.43 5.33 -9.39
CA LYS A 82 5.75 4.39 -8.33
C LYS A 82 7.04 4.83 -7.65
N ALA A 83 6.92 5.34 -6.43
CA ALA A 83 8.08 5.75 -5.63
C ALA A 83 8.91 4.55 -5.16
N ILE A 84 8.25 3.44 -4.83
CA ILE A 84 8.89 2.19 -4.46
C ILE A 84 8.15 1.06 -5.16
N GLN A 85 8.84 0.25 -5.95
CA GLN A 85 8.26 -0.91 -6.61
C GLN A 85 9.20 -2.10 -6.64
N LEU A 86 8.66 -3.28 -6.91
CA LEU A 86 9.46 -4.47 -7.24
C LEU A 86 9.80 -4.46 -8.73
N THR A 87 10.91 -5.09 -9.09
CA THR A 87 11.18 -5.42 -10.49
C THR A 87 10.03 -6.26 -11.07
N SER A 88 9.62 -5.96 -12.30
CA SER A 88 8.59 -6.72 -13.02
C SER A 88 9.10 -8.08 -13.48
N GLN A 89 10.41 -8.20 -13.74
CA GLN A 89 11.09 -9.44 -14.11
C GLN A 89 11.66 -10.10 -12.87
N GLN A 90 10.80 -10.79 -12.12
CA GLN A 90 11.21 -11.59 -10.97
C GLN A 90 11.83 -12.90 -11.46
N VAL A 91 12.90 -13.35 -10.82
CA VAL A 91 13.69 -14.51 -11.29
C VAL A 91 13.88 -15.59 -10.23
N ALA A 92 13.59 -15.28 -8.97
CA ALA A 92 13.77 -16.20 -7.85
C ALA A 92 12.42 -16.63 -7.27
N GLU A 93 12.33 -17.89 -6.82
CA GLU A 93 11.16 -18.41 -6.10
C GLU A 93 10.98 -17.76 -4.73
N SER A 94 12.05 -17.24 -4.13
CA SER A 94 11.99 -16.43 -2.92
C SER A 94 12.53 -15.04 -3.21
N PHE A 95 11.71 -14.01 -2.95
CA PHE A 95 12.15 -12.62 -3.03
C PHE A 95 12.97 -12.20 -1.81
N GLY A 96 12.86 -12.95 -0.70
CA GLY A 96 13.46 -12.62 0.58
C GLY A 96 12.60 -11.67 1.41
N THR A 97 13.24 -10.78 2.18
CA THR A 97 12.55 -9.88 3.12
C THR A 97 12.73 -8.42 2.73
N ILE A 98 11.63 -7.69 2.63
CA ILE A 98 11.60 -6.25 2.37
C ILE A 98 11.24 -5.53 3.66
N HIS A 99 12.09 -4.61 4.11
CA HIS A 99 11.83 -3.71 5.22
C HIS A 99 11.66 -2.29 4.71
N LEU A 100 10.50 -1.68 4.97
CA LEU A 100 10.17 -0.29 4.71
C LEU A 100 9.89 0.37 6.07
N GLU A 101 10.82 1.15 6.60
CA GLU A 101 10.73 1.64 7.98
C GLU A 101 10.98 3.15 8.08
N ASN A 102 10.11 3.88 8.78
CA ASN A 102 10.22 5.33 8.98
C ASN A 102 10.32 6.07 7.64
N LEU A 103 9.33 5.87 6.76
CA LEU A 103 9.33 6.44 5.41
C LEU A 103 8.24 7.50 5.24
N THR A 104 8.54 8.55 4.50
CA THR A 104 7.54 9.47 3.92
C THR A 104 7.66 9.42 2.41
N VAL A 105 6.54 9.16 1.73
CA VAL A 105 6.54 8.85 0.29
C VAL A 105 5.51 9.71 -0.44
N ASP A 106 5.94 10.41 -1.47
CA ASP A 106 5.08 10.93 -2.54
C ASP A 106 5.22 10.04 -3.77
N GLY A 107 4.10 9.50 -4.25
CA GLY A 107 4.02 8.42 -5.22
C GLY A 107 3.56 7.09 -4.59
N GLN A 108 3.32 6.09 -5.43
CA GLN A 108 2.81 4.79 -4.99
C GLN A 108 3.93 3.90 -4.39
N ILE A 109 3.61 3.17 -3.32
CA ILE A 109 4.35 1.97 -2.90
C ILE A 109 3.66 0.75 -3.52
N SER A 110 4.28 0.14 -4.53
CA SER A 110 3.73 -0.94 -5.37
C SER A 110 4.51 -2.25 -5.19
N LEU A 111 4.11 -3.06 -4.20
CA LEU A 111 4.69 -4.38 -3.92
C LEU A 111 3.89 -5.49 -4.60
N ILE A 112 4.11 -5.68 -5.91
CA ILE A 112 3.42 -6.69 -6.72
C ILE A 112 4.34 -7.88 -7.00
N PHE A 113 4.09 -9.01 -6.35
CA PHE A 113 4.83 -10.27 -6.54
C PHE A 113 4.27 -11.06 -7.72
N ARG A 114 5.15 -11.68 -8.52
CA ARG A 114 4.78 -12.39 -9.76
C ARG A 114 5.56 -13.69 -9.88
N THR A 115 5.13 -14.56 -10.78
CA THR A 115 5.90 -15.75 -11.18
C THR A 115 7.34 -15.35 -11.56
N PRO A 116 8.38 -16.07 -11.08
CA PRO A 116 8.32 -17.33 -10.34
C PRO A 116 8.30 -17.17 -8.81
N THR A 117 8.23 -15.96 -8.25
CA THR A 117 8.28 -15.74 -6.80
C THR A 117 7.06 -16.35 -6.08
N LEU A 118 7.34 -17.35 -5.24
CA LEU A 118 6.38 -18.04 -4.40
C LEU A 118 6.41 -17.54 -2.95
N LYS A 119 7.51 -16.93 -2.50
CA LYS A 119 7.70 -16.56 -1.09
C LYS A 119 8.34 -15.18 -0.97
N ALA A 120 7.83 -14.37 -0.06
CA ALA A 120 8.48 -13.17 0.45
C ALA A 120 7.91 -12.80 1.81
N HIS A 121 8.65 -11.99 2.56
CA HIS A 121 8.15 -11.35 3.76
C HIS A 121 8.28 -9.83 3.64
N VAL A 122 7.22 -9.09 3.98
CA VAL A 122 7.20 -7.62 3.95
C VAL A 122 7.01 -7.07 5.35
N VAL A 123 7.93 -6.22 5.79
CA VAL A 123 7.83 -5.46 7.04
C VAL A 123 7.66 -3.99 6.68
N THR A 124 6.52 -3.42 7.08
CA THR A 124 6.23 -2.00 6.91
C THR A 124 6.04 -1.39 8.29
N LYS A 125 6.85 -0.41 8.67
CA LYS A 125 6.79 0.21 10.00
C LYS A 125 6.90 1.73 9.91
N ASN A 126 5.95 2.47 10.49
CA ASN A 126 5.95 3.94 10.48
C ASN A 126 6.11 4.49 9.06
N VAL A 127 5.18 4.16 8.17
CA VAL A 127 5.22 4.60 6.77
C VAL A 127 4.04 5.52 6.51
N HIS A 128 4.32 6.64 5.86
CA HIS A 128 3.31 7.58 5.40
C HIS A 128 3.41 7.75 3.88
N VAL A 129 2.33 7.47 3.15
CA VAL A 129 2.21 7.82 1.73
C VAL A 129 1.37 9.10 1.64
N ALA A 130 2.02 10.23 1.38
CA ALA A 130 1.40 11.54 1.42
C ALA A 130 0.52 11.82 0.21
N SER A 131 0.92 11.35 -0.98
CA SER A 131 0.15 11.53 -2.22
C SER A 131 0.43 10.41 -3.21
N SER A 132 -0.57 10.05 -4.03
CA SER A 132 -0.43 9.16 -5.18
C SER A 132 -1.64 9.29 -6.11
N ASP A 133 -1.52 8.90 -7.39
CA ASP A 133 -2.62 8.66 -8.32
C ASP A 133 -2.43 7.30 -8.98
N THR A 134 -3.27 6.34 -8.59
CA THR A 134 -3.14 4.94 -9.01
C THR A 134 -4.12 4.50 -10.09
N ARG A 135 -4.94 5.43 -10.60
CA ARG A 135 -6.08 5.11 -11.50
C ARG A 135 -5.66 4.50 -12.83
N THR A 136 -4.40 4.69 -13.25
CA THR A 136 -3.89 4.21 -14.55
C THR A 136 -3.26 2.81 -14.49
N TYR A 137 -3.13 2.20 -13.31
CA TYR A 137 -2.47 0.90 -13.19
C TYR A 137 -3.41 -0.26 -13.51
N LEU A 138 -2.88 -1.27 -14.22
CA LEU A 138 -3.68 -2.29 -14.90
C LEU A 138 -3.99 -3.52 -14.04
N GLU A 139 -3.19 -3.82 -13.01
CA GLU A 139 -3.44 -4.96 -12.15
C GLU A 139 -4.59 -4.63 -11.20
N GLN A 140 -5.80 -4.93 -11.64
CA GLN A 140 -7.05 -4.62 -10.96
C GLN A 140 -7.81 -5.92 -10.71
N PRO A 141 -8.00 -6.32 -9.45
CA PRO A 141 -8.92 -7.39 -9.12
C PRO A 141 -10.31 -7.15 -9.69
N GLN A 142 -10.89 -8.21 -10.26
CA GLN A 142 -12.24 -8.17 -10.80
C GLN A 142 -13.11 -9.22 -10.10
N LYS A 143 -14.19 -8.77 -9.46
CA LYS A 143 -15.23 -9.62 -8.86
C LYS A 143 -16.53 -8.82 -8.80
N TYR A 144 -17.67 -9.51 -8.70
CA TYR A 144 -18.99 -8.87 -8.54
C TYR A 144 -19.36 -7.81 -9.61
N GLY A 145 -18.80 -7.94 -10.82
CA GLY A 145 -19.04 -7.00 -11.92
C GLY A 145 -18.28 -5.67 -11.82
N VAL A 146 -17.32 -5.55 -10.88
CA VAL A 146 -16.51 -4.34 -10.69
C VAL A 146 -15.01 -4.64 -10.75
N ASN A 147 -14.25 -3.65 -11.17
CA ASN A 147 -12.79 -3.58 -11.09
C ASN A 147 -12.37 -2.74 -9.89
N VAL A 148 -11.38 -3.21 -9.14
CA VAL A 148 -10.83 -2.50 -7.99
C VAL A 148 -9.58 -1.73 -8.40
N LEU A 149 -9.57 -0.41 -8.21
CA LEU A 149 -8.36 0.39 -8.43
C LEU A 149 -7.33 0.14 -7.33
N GLN A 150 -6.05 0.12 -7.69
CA GLN A 150 -4.94 -0.11 -6.76
C GLN A 150 -4.85 0.97 -5.67
N GLY A 151 -4.14 0.63 -4.59
CA GLY A 151 -3.92 1.54 -3.47
C GLY A 151 -2.61 2.32 -3.56
N ALA A 152 -2.58 3.47 -2.88
CA ALA A 152 -1.35 4.23 -2.58
C ALA A 152 -0.27 3.33 -1.96
N TYR A 153 -0.69 2.46 -1.04
CA TYR A 153 0.07 1.29 -0.61
C TYR A 153 -0.58 0.03 -1.18
N THR A 154 0.13 -0.69 -2.05
CA THR A 154 -0.34 -1.92 -2.70
C THR A 154 0.59 -3.07 -2.33
N LEU A 155 0.04 -4.09 -1.65
CA LEU A 155 0.66 -5.39 -1.45
C LEU A 155 -0.17 -6.45 -2.20
N TYR A 156 0.37 -6.92 -3.32
CA TYR A 156 -0.36 -7.81 -4.22
C TYR A 156 0.49 -9.04 -4.58
N ASN A 157 0.08 -10.22 -4.13
CA ASN A 157 0.60 -11.47 -4.69
C ASN A 157 -0.11 -11.82 -6.02
N PHE A 158 0.38 -11.25 -7.12
CA PHE A 158 -0.11 -11.51 -8.48
C PHE A 158 0.55 -12.75 -9.10
N ASN A 159 0.60 -13.84 -8.34
CA ASN A 159 1.10 -15.14 -8.80
C ASN A 159 -0.02 -16.18 -8.71
N ALA A 160 -0.39 -16.79 -9.84
CA ALA A 160 -1.46 -17.78 -9.92
C ALA A 160 -1.12 -19.15 -9.30
N ASN A 161 0.11 -19.35 -8.81
CA ASN A 161 0.50 -20.57 -8.14
C ASN A 161 -0.17 -20.69 -6.76
N LYS A 162 -0.80 -21.85 -6.49
CA LYS A 162 -1.48 -22.15 -5.22
C LYS A 162 -0.53 -22.21 -4.03
N ASP A 163 0.73 -22.56 -4.27
CA ASP A 163 1.77 -22.62 -3.26
C ASP A 163 2.45 -21.26 -3.03
N SER A 164 2.11 -20.24 -3.81
CA SER A 164 2.60 -18.88 -3.59
C SER A 164 1.94 -18.27 -2.35
N LEU A 165 2.78 -17.83 -1.42
CA LEU A 165 2.42 -17.21 -0.16
C LEU A 165 3.38 -16.06 0.14
N ILE A 166 2.84 -14.85 0.23
CA ILE A 166 3.56 -13.67 0.71
C ILE A 166 3.06 -13.38 2.12
N THR A 167 3.97 -13.18 3.06
CA THR A 167 3.60 -12.79 4.43
C THR A 167 3.96 -11.34 4.69
N ALA A 168 3.26 -10.69 5.62
CA ALA A 168 3.61 -9.33 6.02
C ALA A 168 3.35 -9.03 7.51
N SER A 169 4.01 -7.98 7.98
CA SER A 169 3.72 -7.29 9.23
C SER A 169 3.69 -5.78 8.93
N ILE A 170 2.56 -5.15 9.20
CA ILE A 170 2.34 -3.73 8.88
C ILE A 170 2.02 -3.01 10.19
N ASP A 171 2.86 -2.04 10.56
CA ASP A 171 2.71 -1.28 11.79
C ASP A 171 2.77 0.22 11.49
N ASN A 172 1.73 0.95 11.88
CA ASN A 172 1.62 2.39 11.75
C ASN A 172 1.80 2.88 10.29
N LEU A 173 0.99 2.34 9.38
CA LEU A 173 0.86 2.81 8.01
C LEU A 173 -0.24 3.87 7.90
N SER A 174 0.02 4.99 7.24
CA SER A 174 -0.97 6.06 6.99
C SER A 174 -0.91 6.55 5.56
N ILE A 175 -2.03 7.05 5.04
CA ILE A 175 -2.21 7.44 3.63
C ILE A 175 -2.93 8.79 3.55
N GLY A 176 -2.36 9.73 2.81
CA GLY A 176 -2.95 11.05 2.57
C GLY A 176 -3.16 11.86 3.84
N SER A 177 -3.83 13.00 3.70
CA SER A 177 -4.23 13.84 4.82
C SER A 177 -5.56 14.54 4.54
N GLU A 178 -6.15 15.16 5.56
CA GLU A 178 -7.35 15.97 5.38
C GLU A 178 -7.10 17.05 4.30
N GLY A 179 -8.01 17.15 3.33
CA GLY A 179 -7.88 18.04 2.17
C GLY A 179 -6.90 17.58 1.09
N HIS A 180 -6.08 16.55 1.34
CA HIS A 180 -5.11 15.99 0.39
C HIS A 180 -5.17 14.45 0.39
N PRO A 181 -6.28 13.85 -0.08
CA PRO A 181 -6.40 12.40 -0.17
C PRO A 181 -5.50 11.82 -1.25
N ALA A 182 -5.09 10.57 -1.09
CA ALA A 182 -4.54 9.79 -2.19
C ALA A 182 -5.61 9.53 -3.26
N ILE A 183 -5.24 9.60 -4.54
CA ILE A 183 -6.13 9.33 -5.66
C ILE A 183 -6.05 7.84 -6.04
N GLY A 184 -7.21 7.19 -6.08
CA GLY A 184 -7.37 5.74 -6.11
C GLY A 184 -7.74 5.19 -4.72
N SER A 185 -7.37 3.93 -4.45
CA SER A 185 -7.55 3.33 -3.13
C SER A 185 -6.46 3.78 -2.15
N GLY A 186 -6.69 3.64 -0.85
CA GLY A 186 -5.69 3.93 0.18
C GLY A 186 -4.72 2.76 0.37
N VAL A 187 -5.11 1.82 1.21
CA VAL A 187 -4.38 0.58 1.47
C VAL A 187 -5.05 -0.58 0.73
N PHE A 188 -4.29 -1.29 -0.08
CA PHE A 188 -4.77 -2.37 -0.93
C PHE A 188 -3.94 -3.63 -0.67
N ILE A 189 -4.59 -4.70 -0.20
CA ILE A 189 -3.99 -6.01 0.05
C ILE A 189 -4.75 -7.05 -0.78
N SER A 190 -4.05 -7.78 -1.65
CA SER A 190 -4.69 -8.79 -2.50
C SER A 190 -3.80 -10.00 -2.73
N GLY A 191 -4.43 -11.17 -2.74
CA GLY A 191 -3.88 -12.36 -3.40
C GLY A 191 -4.29 -12.43 -4.88
N PHE A 192 -3.94 -13.51 -5.59
CA PHE A 192 -4.25 -13.66 -7.02
C PHE A 192 -5.72 -14.00 -7.28
N ASN A 193 -6.30 -14.87 -6.46
CA ASN A 193 -7.72 -15.18 -6.36
C ASN A 193 -8.00 -15.88 -5.01
N ASP A 194 -9.21 -16.39 -4.80
CA ASP A 194 -9.60 -17.06 -3.55
C ASP A 194 -8.82 -18.35 -3.23
N GLN A 195 -8.05 -18.91 -4.18
CA GLN A 195 -7.41 -20.22 -4.07
C GLN A 195 -5.89 -20.22 -4.38
N ALA A 196 -5.32 -19.09 -4.78
CA ALA A 196 -3.94 -19.01 -5.22
C ALA A 196 -3.32 -17.64 -4.97
N GLY A 197 -1.98 -17.59 -4.92
CA GLY A 197 -1.24 -16.37 -4.71
C GLY A 197 -1.66 -15.68 -3.42
N ARG A 198 -1.54 -16.35 -2.28
CA ARG A 198 -2.08 -15.83 -1.01
C ARG A 198 -1.21 -14.72 -0.42
N VAL A 199 -1.85 -13.82 0.32
CA VAL A 199 -1.18 -12.87 1.21
C VAL A 199 -1.67 -13.14 2.63
N ASP A 200 -0.76 -13.26 3.59
CA ASP A 200 -1.08 -13.53 4.99
C ASP A 200 -0.41 -12.51 5.91
N ILE A 201 -1.20 -11.81 6.73
CA ILE A 201 -0.74 -10.72 7.58
C ILE A 201 -1.17 -10.99 9.02
N ASP A 202 -0.21 -11.21 9.90
CA ASP A 202 -0.52 -11.48 11.31
C ASP A 202 -1.05 -10.24 12.04
N GLN A 203 -0.40 -9.09 11.82
CA GLN A 203 -0.79 -7.82 12.42
C GLN A 203 -0.65 -6.68 11.41
N MET A 204 -1.70 -5.87 11.33
CA MET A 204 -1.81 -4.68 10.50
C MET A 204 -2.37 -3.53 11.32
N THR A 205 -1.56 -2.52 11.62
CA THR A 205 -2.01 -1.29 12.29
C THR A 205 -1.93 -0.09 11.34
N LEU A 206 -3.02 0.66 11.29
CA LEU A 206 -3.17 1.82 10.41
C LEU A 206 -3.36 3.10 11.24
N GLY A 207 -2.73 4.17 10.79
CA GLY A 207 -3.04 5.53 11.22
C GLY A 207 -4.17 6.10 10.38
N ASP A 208 -4.06 7.39 10.05
CA ASP A 208 -5.02 8.07 9.20
C ASP A 208 -4.96 7.56 7.75
N VAL A 209 -6.12 7.44 7.10
CA VAL A 209 -6.24 7.03 5.70
C VAL A 209 -7.28 7.90 4.99
N TYR A 210 -6.82 8.72 4.05
CA TYR A 210 -7.64 9.59 3.22
C TYR A 210 -7.47 9.20 1.75
N SER A 211 -8.56 8.81 1.09
CA SER A 211 -8.51 8.44 -0.33
C SER A 211 -9.69 8.95 -1.13
N THR A 212 -9.52 9.03 -2.45
CA THR A 212 -10.60 9.33 -3.38
C THR A 212 -10.37 8.64 -4.72
N GLY A 213 -11.35 7.89 -5.20
CA GLY A 213 -11.24 7.19 -6.47
C GLY A 213 -11.27 8.11 -7.69
N LEU A 214 -11.82 9.32 -7.54
CA LEU A 214 -12.17 10.21 -8.66
C LEU A 214 -12.91 9.47 -9.80
N ILE A 215 -13.74 8.48 -9.44
CA ILE A 215 -14.57 7.74 -10.39
C ILE A 215 -15.68 8.70 -10.89
N PRO A 216 -15.87 8.84 -12.22
CA PRO A 216 -16.93 9.68 -12.75
C PRO A 216 -18.32 9.17 -12.36
N GLN A 217 -19.28 10.08 -12.15
CA GLN A 217 -20.67 9.70 -11.92
C GLN A 217 -21.23 8.85 -13.08
N GLY A 218 -21.98 7.81 -12.75
CA GLY A 218 -22.56 6.88 -13.73
C GLY A 218 -21.64 5.72 -14.15
N VAL A 219 -20.36 5.75 -13.78
CA VAL A 219 -19.44 4.63 -13.93
C VAL A 219 -19.64 3.67 -12.75
N ALA A 220 -20.18 2.49 -13.01
CA ALA A 220 -20.58 1.52 -11.99
C ALA A 220 -19.68 0.28 -11.93
N ASP A 221 -18.79 0.12 -12.90
CA ASP A 221 -17.87 -1.02 -13.07
C ASP A 221 -16.51 -0.80 -12.41
N PHE A 222 -16.33 0.31 -11.69
CA PHE A 222 -15.14 0.59 -10.88
C PHE A 222 -15.51 0.96 -9.45
N ILE A 223 -14.68 0.51 -8.51
CA ILE A 223 -14.75 0.91 -7.10
C ILE A 223 -13.35 1.24 -6.58
N THR A 224 -13.30 2.07 -5.53
CA THR A 224 -12.09 2.24 -4.71
C THR A 224 -12.41 2.04 -3.22
N GLY A 225 -11.35 2.00 -2.40
CA GLY A 225 -11.42 1.62 -0.99
C GLY A 225 -10.39 2.39 -0.20
N ALA A 226 -10.73 2.98 0.94
CA ALA A 226 -9.69 3.48 1.85
C ALA A 226 -8.85 2.32 2.39
N VAL A 227 -9.51 1.24 2.83
CA VAL A 227 -8.86 -0.01 3.25
C VAL A 227 -9.53 -1.19 2.54
N PHE A 228 -8.76 -1.86 1.68
CA PHE A 228 -9.18 -3.05 0.94
C PHE A 228 -8.41 -4.29 1.38
N VAL A 229 -9.16 -5.29 1.86
CA VAL A 229 -8.68 -6.66 2.02
C VAL A 229 -9.38 -7.51 0.96
N VAL A 230 -8.72 -7.73 -0.16
CA VAL A 230 -9.30 -8.34 -1.36
C VAL A 230 -9.19 -9.88 -1.29
N TYR A 231 -9.63 -10.59 -2.33
CA TYR A 231 -9.52 -12.05 -2.40
C TYR A 231 -8.09 -12.56 -2.18
N GLY A 232 -7.97 -13.77 -1.63
CA GLY A 232 -6.67 -14.40 -1.35
C GLY A 232 -5.83 -13.70 -0.28
N ALA A 233 -6.30 -12.59 0.30
CA ALA A 233 -5.69 -11.96 1.45
C ALA A 233 -6.34 -12.44 2.75
N HIS A 234 -5.50 -12.69 3.74
CA HIS A 234 -5.87 -12.99 5.12
C HIS A 234 -5.16 -12.01 6.06
N VAL A 235 -5.91 -11.41 6.98
CA VAL A 235 -5.37 -10.55 8.03
C VAL A 235 -5.88 -11.01 9.39
N SER A 236 -5.00 -11.47 10.27
CA SER A 236 -5.42 -11.95 11.59
C SER A 236 -5.91 -10.79 12.46
N HIS A 237 -5.13 -9.71 12.57
CA HIS A 237 -5.49 -8.52 13.38
C HIS A 237 -5.32 -7.23 12.57
N LEU A 238 -6.43 -6.58 12.24
CA LEU A 238 -6.47 -5.29 11.57
C LEU A 238 -6.97 -4.20 12.53
N ILE A 239 -6.08 -3.31 12.94
CA ILE A 239 -6.37 -2.24 13.90
C ILE A 239 -6.20 -0.88 13.22
N GLN A 240 -7.28 -0.13 13.10
CA GLN A 240 -7.27 1.25 12.63
C GLN A 240 -7.30 2.21 13.81
N ASN A 241 -6.21 2.91 14.03
CA ASN A 241 -6.05 3.89 15.11
C ASN A 241 -6.36 5.33 14.67
N GLY A 242 -6.25 5.63 13.37
CA GLY A 242 -6.55 6.95 12.82
C GLY A 242 -7.89 7.01 12.08
N LYS A 243 -8.26 8.22 11.66
CA LYS A 243 -9.49 8.48 10.92
C LYS A 243 -9.39 7.90 9.51
N THR A 244 -10.47 7.28 9.03
CA THR A 244 -10.54 6.71 7.68
C THR A 244 -11.62 7.44 6.88
N VAL A 245 -11.24 8.10 5.78
CA VAL A 245 -12.14 8.95 5.00
C VAL A 245 -12.05 8.68 3.50
N THR A 246 -13.20 8.54 2.86
CA THR A 246 -13.32 8.60 1.39
C THR A 246 -14.17 9.75 0.91
N TYR A 247 -13.84 10.27 -0.28
CA TYR A 247 -14.48 11.45 -0.85
C TYR A 247 -15.21 11.22 -2.18
N GLY A 248 -14.85 10.19 -2.94
CA GLY A 248 -15.31 9.98 -4.32
C GLY A 248 -16.50 9.03 -4.47
N VAL A 249 -17.09 9.03 -5.66
CA VAL A 249 -18.22 8.17 -6.03
C VAL A 249 -17.79 6.70 -6.03
N ASN A 250 -18.63 5.81 -5.50
CA ASN A 250 -18.32 4.37 -5.38
C ASN A 250 -17.03 4.07 -4.60
N ASP A 251 -16.60 5.00 -3.75
CA ASP A 251 -15.51 4.76 -2.82
C ASP A 251 -16.06 4.11 -1.55
N MET A 252 -15.72 2.85 -1.35
CA MET A 252 -15.92 2.13 -0.10
C MET A 252 -14.90 2.64 0.92
N VAL A 253 -15.26 2.72 2.20
CA VAL A 253 -14.27 3.11 3.22
C VAL A 253 -13.52 1.86 3.67
N LEU A 254 -14.25 0.88 4.20
CA LEU A 254 -13.72 -0.41 4.65
C LEU A 254 -14.38 -1.52 3.82
N ASP A 255 -13.59 -2.25 3.03
CA ASP A 255 -14.12 -3.29 2.14
C ASP A 255 -13.33 -4.61 2.25
N ALA A 256 -14.04 -5.66 2.67
CA ALA A 256 -13.52 -7.02 2.82
C ALA A 256 -14.10 -7.95 1.76
N TRP A 257 -13.25 -8.40 0.84
CA TRP A 257 -13.53 -9.57 -0.03
C TRP A 257 -12.76 -10.81 0.44
N GLY A 258 -11.63 -10.61 1.11
CA GLY A 258 -10.79 -11.66 1.69
C GLY A 258 -11.25 -12.10 3.08
N GLN A 259 -10.30 -12.52 3.92
CA GLN A 259 -10.56 -12.92 5.29
C GLN A 259 -9.90 -11.96 6.28
N VAL A 260 -10.65 -11.53 7.29
CA VAL A 260 -10.13 -10.79 8.45
C VAL A 260 -10.63 -11.46 9.73
N ASP A 261 -9.73 -11.86 10.62
CA ASP A 261 -10.17 -12.50 11.86
C ASP A 261 -10.66 -11.45 12.87
N GLU A 262 -9.88 -10.42 13.15
CA GLU A 262 -10.29 -9.30 14.00
C GLU A 262 -10.05 -7.96 13.30
N TRP A 263 -11.11 -7.17 13.13
CA TRP A 263 -11.04 -5.82 12.58
C TRP A 263 -11.57 -4.80 13.58
N VAL A 264 -10.66 -4.07 14.23
CA VAL A 264 -10.99 -3.02 15.20
C VAL A 264 -10.72 -1.64 14.61
N VAL A 265 -11.72 -0.77 14.68
CA VAL A 265 -11.63 0.62 14.24
C VAL A 265 -11.85 1.55 15.42
N ASN A 266 -10.81 2.30 15.78
CA ASN A 266 -10.77 3.14 16.97
C ASN A 266 -11.17 4.61 16.73
N ASP A 267 -11.22 5.04 15.47
CA ASP A 267 -11.62 6.40 15.10
C ASP A 267 -12.76 6.41 14.06
N ASP A 268 -13.17 7.60 13.62
CA ASP A 268 -14.28 7.79 12.72
C ASP A 268 -14.01 7.18 11.34
N VAL A 269 -15.07 6.58 10.77
CA VAL A 269 -15.12 6.08 9.40
C VAL A 269 -16.10 6.96 8.64
N ILE A 270 -15.63 7.66 7.62
CA ILE A 270 -16.42 8.69 6.94
C ILE A 270 -16.41 8.49 5.43
N SER A 271 -17.60 8.51 4.82
CA SER A 271 -17.72 8.62 3.36
C SER A 271 -18.53 9.84 2.97
N TYR A 272 -17.96 10.70 2.12
CA TYR A 272 -18.66 11.85 1.53
C TYR A 272 -19.21 11.57 0.13
N GLY A 273 -18.75 10.50 -0.51
CA GLY A 273 -19.08 10.18 -1.89
C GLY A 273 -20.47 9.58 -2.11
N GLN A 274 -21.04 9.81 -3.29
CA GLN A 274 -22.27 9.13 -3.73
C GLN A 274 -22.03 7.62 -3.79
N SER A 275 -23.03 6.85 -3.35
CA SER A 275 -22.96 5.37 -3.29
C SER A 275 -21.80 4.81 -2.44
N GLY A 276 -21.10 5.65 -1.68
CA GLY A 276 -20.04 5.22 -0.78
C GLY A 276 -20.59 4.35 0.35
N VAL A 277 -19.80 3.39 0.80
CA VAL A 277 -20.20 2.50 1.90
C VAL A 277 -19.16 2.55 3.00
N GLY A 278 -19.59 2.77 4.25
CA GLY A 278 -18.70 2.86 5.41
C GLY A 278 -17.99 1.53 5.67
N PHE A 279 -18.74 0.47 5.92
CA PHE A 279 -18.21 -0.89 5.97
C PHE A 279 -18.99 -1.80 5.01
N VAL A 280 -18.27 -2.54 4.19
CA VAL A 280 -18.85 -3.53 3.28
C VAL A 280 -18.10 -4.85 3.38
N ASN A 281 -18.86 -5.95 3.38
CA ASN A 281 -18.33 -7.30 3.45
C ASN A 281 -18.91 -8.18 2.34
N PHE A 282 -18.00 -8.82 1.62
CA PHE A 282 -18.20 -9.88 0.63
C PHE A 282 -17.43 -11.16 1.00
N GLY A 283 -16.51 -11.08 1.95
CA GLY A 283 -15.60 -12.13 2.36
C GLY A 283 -15.96 -12.70 3.73
N THR A 284 -14.95 -13.04 4.53
CA THR A 284 -15.15 -13.52 5.91
C THR A 284 -14.54 -12.55 6.89
N VAL A 285 -15.36 -11.99 7.77
CA VAL A 285 -14.90 -11.20 8.91
C VAL A 285 -15.38 -11.91 10.17
N ASN A 286 -14.47 -12.36 11.05
CA ASN A 286 -14.91 -13.06 12.26
C ASN A 286 -15.41 -12.06 13.31
N HIS A 287 -14.63 -11.03 13.62
CA HIS A 287 -15.02 -9.99 14.57
C HIS A 287 -14.78 -8.60 13.97
N PHE A 288 -15.83 -7.80 13.85
CA PHE A 288 -15.73 -6.39 13.47
C PHE A 288 -16.14 -5.50 14.65
N LYS A 289 -15.37 -4.46 14.94
CA LYS A 289 -15.69 -3.53 16.02
C LYS A 289 -15.36 -2.10 15.63
N ALA A 290 -16.39 -1.26 15.51
CA ALA A 290 -16.22 0.19 15.40
C ALA A 290 -16.46 0.85 16.77
N ASN A 291 -15.42 1.48 17.33
CA ASN A 291 -15.51 2.19 18.62
C ASN A 291 -16.04 3.62 18.48
N LYS A 292 -16.09 4.16 17.26
CA LYS A 292 -16.70 5.45 16.91
C LYS A 292 -17.70 5.29 15.76
N ALA A 293 -18.27 6.41 15.32
CA ALA A 293 -19.33 6.42 14.32
C ALA A 293 -18.81 6.05 12.93
N ILE A 294 -19.64 5.30 12.21
CA ILE A 294 -19.52 5.12 10.75
C ILE A 294 -20.55 6.05 10.11
N SER A 295 -20.08 7.10 9.42
CA SER A 295 -20.92 8.17 8.88
C SER A 295 -20.81 8.25 7.37
N THR A 296 -21.93 8.20 6.66
CA THR A 296 -21.96 8.32 5.19
C THR A 296 -22.95 9.38 4.74
N TYR A 297 -22.53 10.28 3.85
CA TYR A 297 -23.29 11.50 3.53
C TYR A 297 -23.78 11.60 2.08
N GLY A 298 -23.24 10.82 1.15
CA GLY A 298 -23.64 10.87 -0.25
C GLY A 298 -25.01 10.22 -0.55
N THR A 299 -25.63 10.59 -1.68
CA THR A 299 -26.86 9.92 -2.14
C THR A 299 -26.61 8.42 -2.33
N GLY A 300 -27.50 7.56 -1.80
CA GLY A 300 -27.35 6.11 -1.89
C GLY A 300 -26.21 5.54 -1.03
N ALA A 301 -25.53 6.38 -0.24
CA ALA A 301 -24.47 5.95 0.66
C ALA A 301 -25.04 5.21 1.86
N ARG A 302 -24.28 4.24 2.36
CA ARG A 302 -24.73 3.30 3.40
C ARG A 302 -23.64 3.14 4.45
N ALA A 303 -23.98 3.25 5.73
CA ALA A 303 -23.01 3.03 6.79
C ALA A 303 -22.46 1.59 6.77
N TYR A 304 -23.31 0.62 6.47
CA TYR A 304 -22.99 -0.81 6.52
C TYR A 304 -23.69 -1.55 5.37
N ASN A 305 -22.99 -2.52 4.76
CA ASN A 305 -23.58 -3.54 3.88
C ASN A 305 -22.90 -4.90 4.09
N GLN A 306 -23.71 -5.94 4.33
CA GLN A 306 -23.30 -7.33 4.14
C GLN A 306 -23.92 -7.81 2.82
N TYR A 307 -23.10 -8.19 1.84
CA TYR A 307 -23.59 -8.71 0.56
C TYR A 307 -23.48 -10.23 0.51
N ASP A 308 -22.25 -10.71 0.37
CA ASP A 308 -21.90 -12.14 0.33
C ASP A 308 -20.97 -12.46 1.50
N GLY A 309 -20.70 -13.73 1.74
CA GLY A 309 -19.76 -14.16 2.77
C GLY A 309 -20.34 -14.18 4.18
N THR A 310 -19.53 -13.84 5.19
CA THR A 310 -19.87 -14.05 6.61
C THR A 310 -19.28 -12.95 7.48
N LEU A 311 -20.12 -12.37 8.35
CA LEU A 311 -19.72 -11.63 9.54
C LEU A 311 -20.17 -12.45 10.76
N LYS A 312 -19.24 -12.96 11.58
CA LYS A 312 -19.63 -13.79 12.74
C LYS A 312 -20.11 -12.95 13.92
N GLU A 313 -19.45 -11.82 14.18
CA GLU A 313 -19.79 -10.86 15.24
C GLU A 313 -19.42 -9.43 14.79
N GLY A 314 -20.31 -8.46 14.98
CA GLY A 314 -20.01 -7.04 14.76
C GLY A 314 -21.16 -6.08 15.03
#